data_AF-A0A6J4QW47-F1
#
_entry.id   AF-A0A6J4QW47-F1
#
_cell.length_a   1.000
_cell.length_b   1.000
_cell.length_c   1.000
_cell.angle_alpha   90.00
_cell.angle_beta   90.00
_cell.angle_gamma   90.00
#
_symmetry.space_group_name_H-M   'P 1'
#
loop_
_entity.id
_entity.type
_entity.pdbx_description
1 polymer ?
#
loop_
_entity_poly.entity_id
_entity_poly.type
_entity_poly.pdbx_seq_one_letter_code
_entity_poly.pdbx_strand_id
1 'polypeptide(L)'
;MCRYIFRAPRVGTYVTVGREPDLCPKFPGRQSDGSRVIQAGITMCPSCSFAAREGFDDLDLSYMQRYGLEERLREDGLLRVFRTSPPPWLAFHAAEVCGQERALSARELGDLCLRASWVCRKEREHPFESTFQLRAIRYFLRSLKEDRLQGRELSVTTYLVGELNRRLGNHREALNWYVNASRATGDDPALTWLGRLIEQQSKLAKEQAA
;
A
#
# COMPACT_ATOMS: atom_id res chain seq x y z
N MET A 1 14.94 9.29 16.78
CA MET A 1 13.72 10.14 16.74
C MET A 1 13.40 10.68 18.13
N CYS A 2 12.30 11.44 18.29
CA CYS A 2 11.93 12.30 19.43
C CYS A 2 11.84 11.67 20.85
N ARG A 3 12.18 10.39 21.03
CA ARG A 3 12.18 9.65 22.30
C ARG A 3 10.83 9.60 23.04
N TYR A 4 9.73 9.98 22.40
CA TYR A 4 8.40 9.86 22.98
C TYR A 4 8.03 8.39 23.20
N ILE A 5 7.67 8.02 24.42
CA ILE A 5 7.30 6.65 24.80
C ILE A 5 5.77 6.50 24.66
N PHE A 6 5.35 5.51 23.89
CA PHE A 6 3.93 5.22 23.69
C PHE A 6 3.73 3.72 23.45
N ARG A 7 2.49 3.27 23.59
CA ARG A 7 2.12 1.89 23.30
C ARG A 7 1.88 1.74 21.79
N ALA A 8 2.74 0.99 21.12
CA ALA A 8 2.56 0.63 19.72
C ALA A 8 1.29 -0.23 19.52
N PRO A 9 0.62 -0.12 18.36
CA PRO A 9 -0.46 -1.02 18.01
C PRO A 9 0.07 -2.47 17.95
N ARG A 10 -0.76 -3.42 18.38
CA ARG A 10 -0.40 -4.85 18.30
C ARG A 10 -0.99 -5.43 17.02
N VAL A 11 -0.13 -5.99 16.17
CA VAL A 11 -0.58 -6.83 15.06
C VAL A 11 -1.11 -8.13 15.64
N GLY A 12 -2.42 -8.22 15.78
CA GLY A 12 -3.10 -9.47 16.16
C GLY A 12 -3.13 -10.45 15.00
N THR A 13 -3.24 -11.74 15.32
CA THR A 13 -3.66 -12.72 14.32
C THR A 13 -5.14 -12.50 14.00
N TYR A 14 -5.48 -12.54 12.71
CA TYR A 14 -6.86 -12.40 12.25
C TYR A 14 -7.16 -13.43 11.18
N VAL A 15 -8.42 -13.86 11.14
CA VAL A 15 -8.92 -14.75 10.10
C VAL A 15 -9.38 -13.90 8.92
N THR A 16 -8.87 -14.21 7.73
CA THR A 16 -9.36 -13.62 6.47
C THR A 16 -10.31 -14.59 5.78
N VAL A 17 -11.44 -14.09 5.27
CA VAL A 17 -12.43 -14.91 4.52
C VAL A 17 -12.24 -14.84 3.00
N GLY A 18 -11.15 -14.23 2.55
CA GLY A 18 -10.82 -14.04 1.15
C GLY A 18 -10.14 -12.70 0.90
N ARG A 19 -10.06 -12.32 -0.37
CA ARG A 19 -9.50 -11.04 -0.80
C ARG A 19 -10.42 -10.34 -1.80
N GLU A 20 -10.35 -9.02 -1.81
CA GLU A 20 -10.87 -8.21 -2.89
C GLU A 20 -9.93 -8.31 -4.12
N PRO A 21 -10.36 -7.88 -5.32
CA PRO A 21 -9.53 -8.02 -6.52
C PRO A 21 -8.17 -7.33 -6.45
N ASP A 22 -8.04 -6.20 -5.74
CA ASP A 22 -6.77 -5.52 -5.46
C ASP A 22 -5.98 -6.15 -4.29
N LEU A 23 -6.31 -7.40 -3.94
CA LEU A 23 -5.69 -8.21 -2.90
C LEU A 23 -5.92 -7.69 -1.46
N CYS A 24 -6.79 -6.70 -1.26
CA CYS A 24 -7.20 -6.27 0.07
C CYS A 24 -7.83 -7.46 0.82
N PRO A 25 -7.36 -7.81 2.02
CA PRO A 25 -7.99 -8.86 2.82
C PRO A 25 -9.44 -8.51 3.18
N LYS A 26 -10.30 -9.54 3.13
CA LYS A 26 -11.67 -9.48 3.66
C LYS A 26 -11.68 -10.03 5.08
N PHE A 27 -12.24 -9.24 6.00
CA PHE A 27 -12.35 -9.59 7.41
C PHE A 27 -13.81 -9.92 7.73
N PRO A 28 -14.07 -10.87 8.63
CA PRO A 28 -15.41 -11.02 9.21
C PRO A 28 -15.74 -9.77 10.06
N GLY A 29 -17.03 -9.44 10.19
CA GLY A 29 -17.49 -8.31 11.00
C GLY A 29 -17.62 -6.98 10.24
N ARG A 30 -17.46 -5.86 10.93
CA ARG A 30 -17.68 -4.51 10.35
C ARG A 30 -16.46 -4.08 9.53
N GLN A 31 -16.69 -3.26 8.49
CA GLN A 31 -15.59 -2.73 7.66
C GLN A 31 -14.56 -1.93 8.47
N SER A 32 -15.01 -1.17 9.48
CA SER A 32 -14.17 -0.42 10.42
C SER A 32 -13.20 -1.33 11.21
N ASP A 33 -13.59 -2.57 11.47
CA ASP A 33 -12.72 -3.53 12.15
C ASP A 33 -11.57 -3.93 11.22
N GLY A 34 -11.86 -4.15 9.94
CA GLY A 34 -10.85 -4.42 8.92
C GLY A 34 -9.88 -3.26 8.72
N SER A 35 -10.35 -2.01 8.80
CA SER A 35 -9.51 -0.81 8.73
C SER A 35 -8.50 -0.78 9.87
N ARG A 36 -8.96 -0.95 11.13
CA ARG A 36 -8.11 -1.00 12.32
C ARG A 36 -7.08 -2.12 12.25
N VAL A 37 -7.46 -3.29 11.74
CA VAL A 37 -6.54 -4.42 11.61
C VAL A 37 -5.45 -4.15 10.56
N ILE A 38 -5.79 -3.57 9.41
CA ILE A 38 -4.79 -3.17 8.41
C ILE A 38 -3.88 -2.08 8.99
N GLN A 39 -4.45 -1.06 9.63
CA GLN A 39 -3.72 0.05 10.24
C GLN A 39 -2.71 -0.41 11.29
N ALA A 40 -3.06 -1.41 12.10
CA ALA A 40 -2.17 -1.95 13.13
C ALA A 40 -0.83 -2.49 12.58
N GLY A 41 -0.74 -2.74 11.27
CA GLY A 41 0.50 -3.10 10.59
C GLY A 41 1.52 -1.98 10.40
N ILE A 42 1.22 -0.75 10.86
CA ILE A 42 2.14 0.39 10.88
C ILE A 42 2.14 1.01 12.27
N THR A 43 3.33 1.23 12.81
CA THR A 43 3.52 2.01 14.03
C THR A 43 3.82 3.45 13.66
N MET A 44 3.08 4.40 14.23
CA MET A 44 3.32 5.84 14.06
C MET A 44 3.48 6.50 15.43
N CYS A 45 4.55 7.26 15.62
CA CYS A 45 4.77 8.07 16.81
C CYS A 45 3.74 9.21 16.86
N PRO A 46 2.96 9.35 17.93
CA PRO A 46 1.95 10.41 18.02
C PRO A 46 2.57 11.81 18.21
N SER A 47 3.84 11.90 18.63
CA SER A 47 4.52 13.18 18.88
C SER A 47 5.16 13.78 17.62
N CYS A 48 5.94 12.97 16.90
CA CYS A 48 6.73 13.44 15.75
C CYS A 48 6.30 12.82 14.41
N SER A 49 5.24 12.01 14.39
CA SER A 49 4.73 11.33 13.19
C SER A 49 5.71 10.40 12.50
N PHE A 50 6.85 10.06 13.12
CA PHE A 50 7.73 9.02 12.57
C PHE A 50 6.97 7.70 12.50
N ALA A 51 7.01 7.03 11.36
CA ALA A 51 6.28 5.79 11.16
C ALA A 51 7.07 4.75 10.38
N ALA A 52 6.84 3.49 10.74
CA ALA A 52 7.51 2.34 10.16
C ALA A 52 6.61 1.10 10.27
N ARG A 53 6.89 0.08 9.44
CA ARG A 53 6.26 -1.24 9.57
C ARG A 53 6.94 -2.05 10.67
N GLU A 54 8.25 -1.89 10.78
CA GLU A 54 9.13 -2.56 11.73
C GLU A 54 8.98 -1.98 13.14
N GLY A 55 9.42 -2.73 14.15
CA GLY A 55 9.58 -2.19 15.49
C GLY A 55 10.57 -1.04 15.48
N PHE A 56 10.29 0.04 16.22
CA PHE A 56 11.22 1.18 16.27
C PHE A 56 12.57 0.81 16.90
N ASP A 57 12.59 -0.24 17.74
CA ASP A 57 13.81 -0.76 18.37
C ASP A 57 14.71 -1.51 17.37
N ASP A 58 14.16 -1.98 16.24
CA ASP A 58 14.90 -2.68 15.19
C ASP A 58 15.59 -1.73 14.19
N LEU A 59 15.35 -0.41 14.32
CA LEU A 59 15.77 0.58 13.35
C LEU A 59 17.05 1.30 13.79
N ASP A 60 18.14 1.06 13.07
CA ASP A 60 19.35 1.86 13.17
C ASP A 60 19.33 3.00 12.15
N LEU A 61 19.00 4.20 12.62
CA LEU A 61 18.99 5.42 11.80
C LEU A 61 20.28 6.19 12.03
N SER A 62 21.01 6.45 10.94
CA SER A 62 22.15 7.38 10.93
C SER A 62 21.73 8.80 11.34
N TYR A 63 22.70 9.63 11.74
CA TYR A 63 22.44 11.02 12.07
C TYR A 63 21.77 11.78 10.91
N MET A 64 22.26 11.59 9.68
CA MET A 64 21.72 12.24 8.50
C MET A 64 20.26 11.83 8.23
N GLN A 65 19.95 10.53 8.33
CA GLN A 65 18.57 10.06 8.18
C GLN A 65 17.65 10.65 9.25
N ARG A 66 18.11 10.73 10.51
CA ARG A 66 17.30 11.34 11.59
C ARG A 66 16.98 12.80 11.28
N TYR A 67 17.99 13.57 10.88
CA TYR A 67 17.82 14.97 10.54
C TYR A 67 16.86 15.15 9.35
N GLY A 68 17.08 14.41 8.25
CA GLY A 68 16.21 14.46 7.08
C GLY A 68 14.77 14.03 7.39
N LEU A 69 14.58 13.01 8.24
CA LEU A 69 13.27 12.57 8.69
C LEU A 69 12.56 13.67 9.49
N GLU A 70 13.25 14.30 10.43
CA GLU A 70 12.68 15.39 11.25
C GLU A 70 12.25 16.58 10.39
N GLU A 71 13.05 16.95 9.39
CA GLU A 71 12.72 18.01 8.44
C GLU A 71 11.51 17.64 7.58
N ARG A 72 11.53 16.48 6.91
CA ARG A 72 10.40 16.05 6.05
C ARG A 72 9.09 15.92 6.83
N LEU A 73 9.13 15.32 8.02
CA LEU A 73 7.93 15.12 8.83
C LEU A 73 7.35 16.45 9.35
N ARG A 74 8.20 17.44 9.63
CA ARG A 74 7.79 18.79 10.04
C ARG A 74 7.15 19.57 8.90
N GLU A 75 7.63 19.37 7.67
CA GLU A 75 7.21 20.13 6.49
C GLU A 75 6.03 19.50 5.75
N ASP A 76 5.75 18.23 5.97
CA ASP A 76 4.64 17.53 5.34
C ASP A 76 3.28 18.16 5.70
N GLY A 77 2.55 18.59 4.67
CA GLY A 77 1.28 19.29 4.81
C GLY A 77 0.16 18.42 5.39
N LEU A 78 0.09 17.14 5.03
CA LEU A 78 -0.97 16.25 5.53
C LEU A 78 -0.73 15.90 7.00
N LEU A 79 0.52 15.62 7.39
CA LEU A 79 0.87 15.38 8.80
C LEU A 79 0.57 16.60 9.67
N ARG A 80 0.81 17.81 9.15
CA ARG A 80 0.47 19.06 9.85
C ARG A 80 -1.04 19.27 9.98
N VAL A 81 -1.80 19.07 8.89
CA VAL A 81 -3.26 19.28 8.87
C VAL A 81 -3.98 18.29 9.79
N PHE A 82 -3.56 17.02 9.79
CA PHE A 82 -4.24 15.96 10.54
C PHE A 82 -3.64 15.68 11.91
N ARG A 83 -2.73 16.53 12.41
CA ARG A 83 -2.00 16.31 13.67
C ARG A 83 -2.90 16.07 14.88
N THR A 84 -3.98 16.85 14.99
CA THR A 84 -4.88 16.82 16.16
C THR A 84 -5.84 15.64 16.12
N SER A 85 -6.25 15.21 14.94
CA SER A 85 -7.20 14.12 14.73
C SER A 85 -6.74 13.27 13.55
N PRO A 86 -5.73 12.40 13.75
CA PRO A 86 -5.13 11.64 12.66
C PRO A 86 -6.11 10.58 12.13
N PRO A 87 -6.50 10.63 10.84
CA PRO A 87 -7.31 9.59 10.25
C PRO A 87 -6.52 8.27 10.17
N PRO A 88 -7.18 7.10 10.13
CA PRO A 88 -6.50 5.81 10.16
C PRO A 88 -5.43 5.61 9.07
N TRP A 89 -5.63 6.18 7.88
CA TRP A 89 -4.68 6.07 6.77
C TRP A 89 -3.40 6.92 6.95
N LEU A 90 -3.39 7.89 7.87
CA LEU A 90 -2.26 8.83 8.03
C LEU A 90 -0.96 8.12 8.42
N ALA A 91 -1.05 7.02 9.17
CA ALA A 91 0.11 6.22 9.53
C ALA A 91 0.85 5.66 8.30
N PHE A 92 0.11 5.23 7.26
CA PHE A 92 0.73 4.77 6.02
C PHE A 92 1.39 5.89 5.23
N HIS A 93 0.76 7.07 5.21
CA HIS A 93 1.36 8.24 4.60
C HIS A 93 2.66 8.66 5.29
N ALA A 94 2.64 8.72 6.62
CA ALA A 94 3.83 8.97 7.43
C ALA A 94 4.92 7.94 7.14
N ALA A 95 4.56 6.65 7.04
CA ALA A 95 5.51 5.58 6.76
C ALA A 95 6.09 5.67 5.35
N GLU A 96 5.32 6.15 4.37
CA GLU A 96 5.82 6.42 3.02
C GLU A 96 6.83 7.57 3.02
N VAL A 97 6.53 8.70 3.70
CA VAL A 97 7.46 9.83 3.85
C VAL A 97 8.75 9.38 4.54
N CYS A 98 8.62 8.62 5.63
CA CYS A 98 9.76 8.05 6.34
C CYS A 98 10.55 7.07 5.47
N GLY A 99 9.85 6.24 4.72
CA GLY A 99 10.43 5.24 3.84
C GLY A 99 11.23 5.86 2.69
N GLN A 100 10.80 7.00 2.16
CA GLN A 100 11.55 7.74 1.13
C GLN A 100 12.90 8.22 1.66
N GLU A 101 12.95 8.78 2.87
CA GLU A 101 14.21 9.23 3.49
C GLU A 101 15.11 8.05 3.89
N ARG A 102 14.49 6.93 4.25
CA ARG A 102 15.18 5.66 4.56
C ARG A 102 15.57 4.85 3.31
N ALA A 103 15.28 5.34 2.11
CA ALA A 103 15.55 4.69 0.83
C ALA A 103 14.95 3.26 0.70
N LEU A 104 13.71 3.07 1.18
CA LEU A 104 12.97 1.83 0.90
C LEU A 104 12.79 1.62 -0.61
N SER A 105 12.68 0.35 -1.01
CA SER A 105 12.45 0.00 -2.41
C SER A 105 11.14 0.61 -2.94
N ALA A 106 11.06 0.83 -4.25
CA ALA A 106 9.84 1.34 -4.84
C ALA A 106 8.67 0.37 -4.58
N ARG A 107 8.93 -0.93 -4.54
CA ARG A 107 7.92 -1.96 -4.24
C ARG A 107 7.34 -1.81 -2.83
N GLU A 108 8.17 -1.54 -1.84
CA GLU A 108 7.74 -1.33 -0.45
C GLU A 108 6.93 -0.05 -0.30
N LEU A 109 7.38 1.06 -0.92
CA LEU A 109 6.62 2.32 -0.92
C LEU A 109 5.26 2.17 -1.61
N GLY A 110 5.19 1.40 -2.70
CA GLY A 110 3.94 1.05 -3.36
C GLY A 110 3.01 0.22 -2.48
N ASP A 111 3.55 -0.70 -1.68
CA ASP A 111 2.78 -1.50 -0.72
C ASP A 111 2.13 -0.64 0.37
N LEU A 112 2.87 0.36 0.88
CA LEU A 112 2.35 1.31 1.86
C LEU A 112 1.17 2.11 1.29
N CYS A 113 1.33 2.63 0.06
CA CYS A 113 0.27 3.34 -0.65
C CYS A 113 -0.95 2.46 -0.92
N LEU A 114 -0.74 1.22 -1.37
CA LEU A 114 -1.83 0.28 -1.62
C LEU A 114 -2.64 0.01 -0.35
N ARG A 115 -1.97 -0.25 0.78
CA ARG A 115 -2.64 -0.47 2.08
C ARG A 115 -3.34 0.79 2.59
N ALA A 116 -2.76 1.97 2.39
CA ALA A 116 -3.42 3.24 2.68
C ALA A 116 -4.74 3.37 1.92
N SER A 117 -4.77 2.99 0.64
CA SER A 117 -6.00 3.01 -0.17
C SER A 117 -7.07 2.05 0.37
N TRP A 118 -6.67 0.87 0.86
CA TRP A 118 -7.60 -0.08 1.48
C TRP A 118 -8.21 0.48 2.77
N VAL A 119 -7.40 1.16 3.59
CA VAL A 119 -7.89 1.82 4.80
C VAL A 119 -8.86 2.95 4.43
N CYS A 120 -8.51 3.79 3.44
CA CYS A 120 -9.41 4.84 2.96
C CYS A 120 -10.76 4.28 2.50
N ARG A 121 -10.77 3.18 1.74
CA ARG A 121 -11.99 2.51 1.30
C ARG A 121 -12.88 2.08 2.47
N LYS A 122 -12.28 1.48 3.51
CA LYS A 122 -13.00 0.97 4.68
C LYS A 122 -13.52 2.10 5.59
N GLU A 123 -12.85 3.25 5.57
CA GLU A 123 -13.29 4.48 6.26
C GLU A 123 -14.18 5.39 5.39
N ARG A 124 -14.44 5.02 4.12
CA ARG A 124 -15.23 5.81 3.14
C ARG A 124 -14.59 7.16 2.75
N GLU A 125 -13.26 7.24 2.83
CA GLU A 125 -12.45 8.40 2.46
C GLU A 125 -12.09 8.38 0.97
N HIS A 126 -13.11 8.42 0.10
CA HIS A 126 -12.96 8.18 -1.35
C HIS A 126 -11.91 9.09 -2.06
N PRO A 127 -11.80 10.41 -1.78
CA PRO A 127 -10.78 11.24 -2.41
C PRO A 127 -9.35 10.79 -2.09
N PHE A 128 -9.10 10.34 -0.86
CA PHE A 128 -7.79 9.83 -0.44
C PHE A 128 -7.52 8.44 -1.01
N GLU A 129 -8.54 7.59 -1.13
CA GLU A 129 -8.40 6.27 -1.77
C GLU A 129 -7.75 6.40 -3.17
N SER A 130 -8.36 7.20 -4.06
CA SER A 130 -7.85 7.38 -5.42
C SER A 130 -6.44 7.98 -5.45
N THR A 131 -6.15 8.92 -4.55
CA THR A 131 -4.82 9.53 -4.41
C THR A 131 -3.75 8.48 -4.06
N PHE A 132 -4.04 7.59 -3.12
CA PHE A 132 -3.12 6.52 -2.75
C PHE A 132 -3.01 5.43 -3.81
N GLN A 133 -4.08 5.12 -4.55
CA GLN A 133 -4.03 4.20 -5.69
C GLN A 133 -3.10 4.74 -6.79
N LEU A 134 -3.19 6.02 -7.12
CA LEU A 134 -2.29 6.67 -8.09
C LEU A 134 -0.83 6.64 -7.63
N ARG A 135 -0.56 6.90 -6.35
CA ARG A 135 0.80 6.79 -5.76
C ARG A 135 1.31 5.35 -5.85
N ALA A 136 0.49 4.37 -5.48
CA ALA A 136 0.83 2.95 -5.56
C ALA A 136 1.19 2.54 -7.00
N ILE A 137 0.42 2.96 -8.00
CA ILE A 137 0.74 2.72 -9.42
C ILE A 137 2.11 3.29 -9.78
N ARG A 138 2.39 4.55 -9.41
CA ARG A 138 3.70 5.19 -9.72
C ARG A 138 4.86 4.39 -9.12
N TYR A 139 4.72 3.97 -7.88
CA TYR A 139 5.74 3.15 -7.21
C TYR A 139 5.88 1.76 -7.81
N PHE A 140 4.78 1.09 -8.13
CA PHE A 140 4.84 -0.23 -8.76
C PHE A 140 5.46 -0.17 -10.15
N LEU A 141 5.11 0.82 -10.97
CA LEU A 141 5.77 1.06 -12.27
C LEU A 141 7.26 1.30 -12.12
N ARG A 142 7.68 2.04 -11.09
CA ARG A 142 9.09 2.25 -10.76
C ARG A 142 9.77 0.95 -10.34
N SER A 143 9.14 0.15 -9.47
CA SER A 143 9.68 -1.15 -9.02
C SER A 143 9.85 -2.16 -10.15
N LEU A 144 8.95 -2.15 -11.14
CA LEU A 144 9.05 -3.02 -12.33
C LEU A 144 10.27 -2.66 -13.19
N LYS A 145 10.80 -1.44 -13.07
CA LYS A 145 12.01 -0.98 -13.78
C LYS A 145 13.27 -1.14 -12.95
N GLU A 146 13.20 -0.87 -11.63
CA GLU A 146 14.37 -0.69 -10.78
C GLU A 146 14.64 -1.87 -9.83
N ASP A 147 13.60 -2.49 -9.25
CA ASP A 147 13.75 -3.42 -8.12
C ASP A 147 14.08 -4.88 -8.53
N ARG A 148 14.34 -5.12 -9.84
CA ARG A 148 14.65 -6.45 -10.42
C ARG A 148 13.71 -7.57 -9.94
N LEU A 149 12.40 -7.28 -9.89
CA LEU A 149 11.38 -8.22 -9.41
C LEU A 149 11.35 -9.52 -10.24
N GLN A 150 11.13 -10.65 -9.57
CA GLN A 150 11.07 -11.98 -10.22
C GLN A 150 9.89 -12.83 -9.71
N GLY A 151 9.52 -13.84 -10.49
CA GLY A 151 8.51 -14.84 -10.15
C GLY A 151 7.19 -14.24 -9.66
N ARG A 152 6.79 -14.65 -8.44
CA ARG A 152 5.55 -14.18 -7.81
C ARG A 152 5.50 -12.67 -7.63
N GLU A 153 6.60 -12.03 -7.23
CA GLU A 153 6.59 -10.59 -6.95
C GLU A 153 6.40 -9.77 -8.22
N LEU A 154 7.07 -10.16 -9.31
CA LEU A 154 6.87 -9.56 -10.63
C LEU A 154 5.42 -9.71 -11.08
N SER A 155 4.87 -10.92 -10.99
CA SER A 155 3.52 -11.23 -11.44
C SER A 155 2.45 -10.46 -10.66
N VAL A 156 2.56 -10.46 -9.33
CA VAL A 156 1.61 -9.75 -8.45
C VAL A 156 1.71 -8.25 -8.63
N THR A 157 2.92 -7.70 -8.73
CA THR A 157 3.11 -6.25 -8.92
C THR A 157 2.56 -5.79 -10.25
N THR A 158 2.80 -6.55 -11.32
CA THR A 158 2.26 -6.29 -12.66
C THR A 158 0.73 -6.34 -12.68
N TYR A 159 0.14 -7.34 -12.02
CA TYR A 159 -1.31 -7.45 -11.86
C TYR A 159 -1.90 -6.25 -11.09
N LEU A 160 -1.26 -5.85 -9.98
CA LEU A 160 -1.74 -4.74 -9.15
C LEU A 160 -1.76 -3.41 -9.93
N VAL A 161 -0.80 -3.17 -10.83
CA VAL A 161 -0.84 -1.99 -11.72
C VAL A 161 -2.11 -2.01 -12.58
N GLY A 162 -2.47 -3.17 -13.14
CA GLY A 162 -3.69 -3.32 -13.94
C GLY A 162 -4.97 -3.13 -13.13
N GLU A 163 -5.07 -3.80 -11.98
CA GLU A 163 -6.27 -3.73 -11.14
C GLU A 163 -6.49 -2.34 -10.54
N LEU A 164 -5.42 -1.63 -10.15
CA LEU A 164 -5.53 -0.24 -9.68
C LEU A 164 -5.96 0.70 -10.82
N ASN A 165 -5.45 0.52 -12.03
CA ASN A 165 -5.93 1.28 -13.19
C ASN A 165 -7.41 1.02 -13.46
N ARG A 166 -7.87 -0.24 -13.37
CA ARG A 166 -9.28 -0.59 -13.56
C ARG A 166 -10.16 0.11 -12.52
N ARG A 167 -9.75 0.09 -11.24
CA ARG A 167 -10.47 0.74 -10.13
C ARG A 167 -10.56 2.26 -10.30
N LEU A 168 -9.55 2.88 -10.90
CA LEU A 168 -9.52 4.31 -11.22
C LEU A 168 -10.27 4.69 -12.51
N GLY A 169 -10.88 3.73 -13.22
CA GLY A 169 -11.60 3.98 -14.48
C GLY A 169 -10.71 3.91 -15.74
N ASN A 170 -9.41 3.65 -15.60
CA ASN A 170 -8.46 3.55 -16.72
C ASN A 170 -8.53 2.15 -17.36
N HIS A 171 -9.70 1.76 -17.85
CA HIS A 171 -9.99 0.38 -18.25
C HIS A 171 -9.10 -0.12 -19.41
N ARG A 172 -8.78 0.74 -20.39
CA ARG A 172 -7.88 0.38 -21.49
C ARG A 172 -6.46 0.08 -21.00
N GLU A 173 -5.96 0.90 -20.09
CA GLU A 173 -4.64 0.70 -19.49
C GLU A 173 -4.61 -0.58 -18.65
N ALA A 174 -5.68 -0.83 -17.89
CA ALA A 174 -5.83 -2.07 -17.12
C ALA A 174 -5.71 -3.32 -17.98
N LEU A 175 -6.35 -3.33 -19.16
CA LEU A 175 -6.28 -4.47 -20.10
C LEU A 175 -4.85 -4.74 -20.60
N ASN A 176 -4.09 -3.69 -20.91
CA ASN A 176 -2.69 -3.83 -21.30
C ASN A 176 -1.86 -4.47 -20.17
N TRP A 177 -2.08 -4.03 -18.93
CA TRP A 177 -1.37 -4.58 -17.77
C TRP A 177 -1.77 -6.01 -17.43
N TYR A 178 -3.03 -6.42 -17.68
CA TYR A 178 -3.43 -7.81 -17.50
C TYR A 178 -2.74 -8.75 -18.49
N VAL A 179 -2.52 -8.33 -19.74
CA VAL A 179 -1.70 -9.10 -20.69
C VAL A 179 -0.27 -9.25 -20.17
N ASN A 180 0.32 -8.18 -19.65
CA ASN A 180 1.66 -8.22 -19.06
C ASN A 180 1.72 -9.14 -17.83
N ALA A 181 0.71 -9.07 -16.95
CA ALA A 181 0.63 -9.90 -15.75
C ALA A 181 0.45 -11.39 -16.09
N SER A 182 -0.31 -11.70 -17.12
CA SER A 182 -0.48 -13.07 -17.62
C SER A 182 0.85 -13.64 -18.14
N ARG A 183 1.62 -12.84 -18.89
CA ARG A 183 2.96 -13.23 -19.36
C ARG A 183 3.94 -13.43 -18.20
N ALA A 184 3.92 -12.55 -17.21
CA ALA A 184 4.78 -12.64 -16.03
C ALA A 184 4.47 -13.88 -15.18
N THR A 185 3.19 -14.27 -15.13
CA THR A 185 2.74 -15.48 -14.42
C THR A 185 3.27 -16.76 -15.06
N GLY A 186 3.32 -16.79 -16.40
CA GLY A 186 3.71 -17.98 -17.15
C GLY A 186 2.88 -19.21 -16.78
N ASP A 187 3.51 -20.38 -16.81
CA ASP A 187 2.88 -21.65 -16.44
C ASP A 187 3.16 -22.06 -14.98
N ASP A 188 3.49 -21.10 -14.10
CA ASP A 188 3.78 -21.38 -12.68
C ASP A 188 2.52 -21.91 -11.96
N PRO A 189 2.49 -23.18 -11.52
CA PRO A 189 1.34 -23.75 -10.83
C PRO A 189 1.01 -23.04 -9.51
N ALA A 190 2.01 -22.42 -8.85
CA ALA A 190 1.79 -21.66 -7.62
C ALA A 190 1.01 -20.36 -7.86
N LEU A 191 0.89 -19.91 -9.11
CA LEU A 191 0.23 -18.68 -9.51
C LEU A 191 -1.05 -18.91 -10.32
N THR A 192 -1.57 -20.15 -10.41
CA THR A 192 -2.86 -20.43 -11.07
C THR A 192 -4.01 -19.59 -10.52
N TRP A 193 -4.01 -19.30 -9.21
CA TRP A 193 -5.01 -18.42 -8.59
C TRP A 193 -4.95 -16.99 -9.15
N LEU A 194 -3.75 -16.49 -9.46
CA LEU A 194 -3.54 -15.16 -10.04
C LEU A 194 -3.97 -15.14 -11.50
N GLY A 195 -3.66 -16.20 -12.26
CA GLY A 195 -4.14 -16.37 -13.64
C GLY A 195 -5.66 -16.29 -13.75
N ARG A 196 -6.40 -17.03 -12.90
CA ARG A 196 -7.87 -16.95 -12.83
C ARG A 196 -8.37 -15.55 -12.48
N LEU A 197 -7.68 -14.88 -11.57
CA LEU A 197 -8.04 -13.52 -11.16
C LEU A 197 -7.81 -12.51 -12.29
N ILE A 198 -6.69 -12.60 -13.02
CA ILE A 198 -6.37 -11.80 -14.22
C ILE A 198 -7.47 -11.97 -15.27
N GLU A 199 -7.87 -13.21 -15.57
CA GLU A 199 -8.92 -13.49 -16.55
C GLU A 199 -10.26 -12.86 -16.15
N GLN A 200 -10.66 -13.05 -14.89
CA GLN A 200 -11.89 -12.48 -14.35
C GLN A 200 -11.90 -10.95 -14.43
N GLN A 201 -10.83 -10.29 -13.97
CA GLN A 201 -10.76 -8.83 -13.98
C GLN A 201 -10.58 -8.25 -15.39
N SER A 202 -9.96 -9.00 -16.31
CA SER A 202 -9.88 -8.63 -17.73
C SER A 202 -11.25 -8.62 -18.39
N LYS A 203 -12.11 -9.61 -18.11
CA LYS A 203 -13.49 -9.63 -18.62
C LYS A 203 -14.27 -8.43 -18.12
N LEU A 204 -14.20 -8.15 -16.81
CA LEU A 204 -14.84 -6.99 -16.22
C LEU A 204 -14.33 -5.66 -16.82
N ALA A 205 -13.01 -5.52 -17.01
CA ALA A 205 -12.44 -4.32 -17.61
C ALA A 205 -12.89 -4.11 -19.07
N LYS A 206 -13.11 -5.18 -19.85
CA LYS A 206 -13.68 -5.08 -21.21
C LYS A 206 -15.12 -4.58 -21.18
N GLU A 207 -15.94 -5.12 -20.29
CA GLU A 207 -17.33 -4.68 -20.10
C GLU A 207 -17.41 -3.22 -19.66
N GLN A 208 -16.50 -2.77 -18.79
CA GLN A 208 -16.43 -1.38 -18.33
C GLN A 208 -15.85 -0.39 -19.36
N ALA A 209 -15.15 -0.88 -20.39
CA ALA A 209 -14.56 -0.06 -21.44
C ALA A 209 -15.47 0.11 -22.67
N ALA A 210 -16.57 -0.65 -22.75
CA ALA A 210 -17.58 -0.61 -23.80
C ALA A 210 -18.60 0.49 -23.54
#